data_AF-A0A5N7CI65-F1
#
_entry.id   AF-A0A5N7CI65-F1
#
_cell.length_a   1.000
_cell.length_b   1.000
_cell.length_c   1.000
_cell.angle_alpha   90.00
_cell.angle_beta   90.00
_cell.angle_gamma   90.00
#
_symmetry.space_group_name_H-M   'P 1'
#
loop_
_entity.id
_entity.type
_entity.pdbx_description
1 polymer ?
#
loop_
_entity_poly.entity_id
_entity_poly.type
_entity_poly.pdbx_seq_one_letter_code
_entity_poly.pdbx_strand_id
1 'polypeptide(L)'
;MTRKANGNGALTVAQSTIGNLLGPFVTTALIKLYTGTTAWYLDILPGTEGVTETYRFVFKQLGLSVFVPLLAGQVIVSLSPHPVKKVFGEWKMSKLSSFALLTVIWSTYDGAFESGAFSGVPSDNMVFVVLILIALYFVWFAMSIVVSRLWLSHEDSIAVAYLVPTKTPAMGVALTTIMFVGLSEATETRMMLPMVIYQGIQTSLSSLLAIPLRKWQATKSVQQQSAGVEATAIDNHAHDADLSTMHGHNTSASALA
;
A
#
# COMPACT_ATOMS: atom_id res chain seq x y z
N MET A 1 8.26 3.59 -0.41
CA MET A 1 8.03 4.91 0.19
C MET A 1 7.94 4.83 1.71
N THR A 2 7.23 3.86 2.29
CA THR A 2 7.13 3.67 3.75
C THR A 2 8.46 3.68 4.48
N ARG A 3 9.46 2.93 4.01
CA ARG A 3 10.80 2.88 4.63
C ARG A 3 11.56 4.22 4.60
N LYS A 4 11.24 5.12 3.65
CA LYS A 4 11.82 6.48 3.60
C LYS A 4 11.16 7.43 4.61
N ALA A 5 9.94 7.10 5.06
CA ALA A 5 9.21 7.81 6.10
C ALA A 5 9.32 7.12 7.48
N ASN A 6 10.33 6.26 7.64
CA ASN A 6 10.53 5.26 8.71
C ASN A 6 9.27 4.53 9.22
N GLY A 7 8.28 4.29 8.36
CA GLY A 7 7.17 3.40 8.71
C GLY A 7 7.59 1.92 8.72
N ASN A 8 6.72 1.07 9.27
CA ASN A 8 6.98 -0.36 9.41
C ASN A 8 7.07 -1.06 8.03
N GLY A 9 8.30 -1.40 7.64
CA GLY A 9 8.58 -2.06 6.36
C GLY A 9 8.06 -3.50 6.30
N ALA A 10 8.11 -4.23 7.41
CA ALA A 10 7.63 -5.61 7.46
C ALA A 10 6.11 -5.68 7.29
N LEU A 11 5.37 -4.81 8.00
CA LEU A 11 3.92 -4.70 7.86
C LEU A 11 3.52 -4.29 6.44
N THR A 12 4.25 -3.34 5.83
CA THR A 12 3.99 -2.91 4.45
C THR A 12 4.11 -4.08 3.47
N VAL A 13 5.15 -4.90 3.60
CA VAL A 13 5.34 -6.05 2.72
C VAL A 13 4.24 -7.07 2.93
N ALA A 14 3.91 -7.42 4.18
CA ALA A 14 2.85 -8.38 4.49
C ALA A 14 1.49 -7.93 3.93
N GLN A 15 1.07 -6.69 4.21
CA GLN A 15 -0.20 -6.16 3.74
C GLN A 15 -0.24 -6.02 2.21
N SER A 16 0.87 -5.64 1.58
CA SER A 16 0.96 -5.57 0.11
C SER A 16 0.85 -6.95 -0.51
N THR A 17 1.50 -7.97 0.06
CA THR A 17 1.38 -9.35 -0.42
C THR A 17 -0.05 -9.86 -0.29
N ILE A 18 -0.70 -9.67 0.87
CA ILE A 18 -2.10 -10.08 1.06
C ILE A 18 -3.02 -9.32 0.10
N GLY A 19 -2.81 -8.00 -0.05
CA GLY A 19 -3.59 -7.16 -0.93
C GLY A 19 -3.44 -7.52 -2.41
N ASN A 20 -2.23 -7.83 -2.87
CA ASN A 20 -1.99 -8.28 -4.25
C ASN A 20 -2.48 -9.71 -4.50
N LEU A 21 -2.58 -10.53 -3.45
CA LEU A 21 -3.12 -11.89 -3.53
C LEU A 21 -4.66 -11.89 -3.60
N LEU A 22 -5.31 -11.17 -2.69
CA LEU A 22 -6.77 -11.11 -2.59
C LEU A 22 -7.39 -10.08 -3.54
N GLY A 23 -6.62 -9.05 -3.89
CA GLY A 23 -7.05 -7.91 -4.69
C GLY A 23 -7.73 -8.31 -5.99
N PRO A 24 -7.11 -9.14 -6.85
CA PRO A 24 -7.74 -9.59 -8.09
C PRO A 24 -9.11 -10.23 -7.88
N PHE A 25 -9.26 -11.09 -6.86
CA PHE A 25 -10.52 -11.79 -6.57
C PHE A 25 -11.61 -10.85 -6.05
N VAL A 26 -11.27 -10.06 -5.03
CA VAL A 26 -12.21 -9.14 -4.39
C VAL A 26 -12.61 -8.02 -5.35
N THR A 27 -11.65 -7.49 -6.12
CA THR A 27 -11.92 -6.43 -7.11
C THR A 27 -12.80 -6.93 -8.25
N THR A 28 -12.58 -8.15 -8.74
CA THR A 28 -13.47 -8.76 -9.75
C THR A 28 -14.90 -8.89 -9.23
N ALA A 29 -15.07 -9.34 -7.98
CA ALA A 29 -16.37 -9.46 -7.32
C ALA A 29 -17.09 -8.10 -7.24
N LEU A 30 -16.37 -7.09 -6.77
CA LEU A 30 -16.88 -5.72 -6.60
C LEU A 30 -17.25 -5.10 -7.93
N ILE A 31 -16.41 -5.25 -8.96
CA ILE A 31 -16.69 -4.74 -10.30
C ILE A 31 -17.94 -5.41 -10.83
N LYS A 32 -18.07 -6.75 -10.76
CA LYS A 32 -19.28 -7.45 -11.23
C LYS A 32 -20.54 -7.04 -10.46
N LEU A 33 -20.45 -6.84 -9.16
CA LEU A 33 -21.58 -6.34 -8.36
C LEU A 33 -21.99 -4.93 -8.80
N TYR A 34 -21.01 -4.06 -9.05
CA TYR A 34 -21.23 -2.69 -9.51
C TYR A 34 -21.79 -2.63 -10.94
N THR A 35 -21.25 -3.45 -11.86
CA THR A 35 -21.67 -3.51 -13.26
C THR A 35 -22.91 -4.36 -13.50
N GLY A 36 -23.36 -5.13 -12.51
CA GLY A 36 -24.60 -5.90 -12.55
C GLY A 36 -25.86 -5.07 -12.30
N THR A 37 -25.70 -3.76 -12.06
CA THR A 37 -26.82 -2.81 -11.90
C THR A 37 -27.22 -2.24 -13.27
N THR A 38 -28.48 -1.84 -13.45
CA THR A 38 -28.97 -1.19 -14.68
C THR A 38 -28.73 0.32 -14.62
N ALA A 39 -27.47 0.72 -14.73
CA ALA A 39 -27.09 2.14 -14.76
C ALA A 39 -26.63 2.59 -16.16
N TRP A 40 -27.00 3.81 -16.55
CA TRP A 40 -26.78 4.39 -17.89
C TRP A 40 -25.31 4.44 -18.36
N TYR A 41 -24.35 4.43 -17.44
CA TYR A 41 -22.92 4.43 -17.77
C TYR A 41 -22.35 3.01 -18.01
N LEU A 42 -23.16 1.97 -17.83
CA LEU A 42 -22.77 0.56 -18.00
C LEU A 42 -23.10 0.03 -19.41
N ASP A 43 -23.85 0.79 -20.22
CA ASP A 43 -24.22 0.43 -21.59
C ASP A 43 -23.01 0.30 -22.53
N ILE A 44 -21.85 0.85 -22.14
CA ILE A 44 -20.59 0.73 -22.89
C ILE A 44 -19.86 -0.59 -22.64
N LEU A 45 -20.29 -1.38 -21.66
CA LEU A 45 -19.66 -2.64 -21.29
C LEU A 45 -20.27 -3.78 -22.11
N PRO A 46 -19.46 -4.77 -22.54
CA PRO A 46 -19.98 -5.96 -23.19
C PRO A 46 -20.93 -6.68 -22.22
N GLY A 47 -22.05 -7.19 -22.75
CA GLY A 47 -23.05 -7.91 -21.96
C GLY A 47 -22.38 -8.98 -21.10
N THR A 48 -22.58 -8.93 -19.79
CA THR A 48 -21.90 -9.84 -18.89
C THR A 48 -22.46 -11.25 -19.06
N GLU A 49 -21.78 -12.09 -19.84
CA GLU A 49 -21.97 -13.53 -19.75
C GLU A 49 -21.68 -13.99 -18.31
N GLY A 50 -22.35 -15.08 -17.91
CA GLY A 50 -22.62 -15.46 -16.52
C GLY A 50 -21.45 -15.33 -15.54
N VAL A 51 -21.81 -15.00 -14.29
CA VAL A 51 -20.88 -14.78 -13.15
C VAL A 51 -19.81 -15.87 -13.05
N THR A 52 -20.20 -17.12 -13.31
CA THR A 52 -19.34 -18.30 -13.23
C THR A 52 -18.20 -18.29 -14.25
N GLU A 53 -18.42 -17.86 -15.50
CA GLU A 53 -17.41 -17.95 -16.55
C GLU A 53 -16.35 -16.86 -16.41
N THR A 54 -16.76 -15.63 -16.08
CA THR A 54 -15.78 -14.56 -15.77
C THR A 54 -14.93 -14.93 -14.55
N TYR A 55 -15.55 -15.48 -13.50
CA TYR A 55 -14.79 -15.94 -12.33
C TYR A 55 -13.83 -17.09 -12.66
N ARG A 56 -14.25 -18.03 -13.52
CA ARG A 56 -13.41 -19.15 -13.96
C ARG A 56 -12.20 -18.67 -14.74
N PHE A 57 -12.38 -17.72 -15.65
CA PHE A 57 -11.30 -17.14 -16.45
C PHE A 57 -10.34 -16.31 -15.59
N VAL A 58 -10.87 -15.45 -14.71
CA VAL A 58 -10.07 -14.68 -13.73
C VAL A 58 -9.30 -15.62 -12.80
N PHE A 59 -9.94 -16.64 -12.24
CA PHE A 59 -9.28 -17.58 -11.33
C PHE A 59 -8.19 -18.39 -12.03
N LYS A 60 -8.45 -18.86 -13.26
CA LYS A 60 -7.48 -19.62 -14.05
C LYS A 60 -6.34 -18.76 -14.56
N GLN A 61 -6.58 -17.51 -14.95
CA GLN A 61 -5.55 -16.65 -15.57
C GLN A 61 -4.81 -15.79 -14.54
N LEU A 62 -5.54 -15.00 -13.74
CA LEU A 62 -4.93 -14.15 -12.70
C LEU A 62 -4.46 -14.98 -11.51
N GLY A 63 -5.26 -15.97 -11.09
CA GLY A 63 -4.84 -16.87 -10.01
C GLY A 63 -3.57 -17.62 -10.39
N LEU A 64 -3.51 -18.27 -11.56
CA LEU A 64 -2.32 -19.00 -11.96
C LEU A 64 -1.11 -18.07 -12.20
N SER A 65 -1.31 -16.89 -12.79
CA SER A 65 -0.24 -15.93 -13.03
C SER A 65 0.34 -15.31 -11.76
N VAL A 66 -0.43 -15.21 -10.67
CA VAL A 66 0.04 -14.65 -9.38
C VAL A 66 0.51 -15.76 -8.42
N PHE A 67 -0.27 -16.84 -8.29
CA PHE A 67 0.05 -17.93 -7.37
C PHE A 67 1.23 -18.78 -7.85
N VAL A 68 1.37 -19.06 -9.15
CA VAL A 68 2.48 -19.92 -9.63
C VAL A 68 3.84 -19.27 -9.39
N PRO A 69 4.10 -18.00 -9.74
CA PRO A 69 5.39 -17.37 -9.46
C PRO A 69 5.65 -17.24 -7.95
N LEU A 70 4.62 -17.02 -7.15
CA LEU A 70 4.74 -16.89 -5.69
C LEU A 70 5.09 -18.24 -5.04
N LEU A 71 4.40 -19.31 -5.43
CA LEU A 71 4.69 -20.66 -4.98
C LEU A 71 6.07 -21.13 -5.46
N ALA A 72 6.40 -20.91 -6.73
CA ALA A 72 7.72 -21.21 -7.27
C ALA A 72 8.81 -20.45 -6.51
N GLY A 73 8.61 -19.16 -6.23
CA GLY A 73 9.52 -18.35 -5.43
C GLY A 73 9.71 -18.91 -4.01
N GLN A 74 8.62 -19.29 -3.34
CA GLN A 74 8.67 -19.86 -2.00
C GLN A 74 9.36 -21.24 -1.97
N VAL A 75 9.10 -22.08 -2.98
CA VAL A 75 9.74 -23.39 -3.15
C VAL A 75 11.24 -23.24 -3.40
N ILE A 76 11.65 -22.30 -4.25
CA ILE A 76 13.07 -22.00 -4.52
C ILE A 76 13.78 -21.50 -3.25
N VAL A 77 13.15 -20.61 -2.48
CA VAL A 77 13.68 -20.14 -1.19
C VAL A 77 13.84 -21.29 -0.20
N SER A 78 12.87 -22.20 -0.15
CA SER A 78 12.88 -23.35 0.74
C SER A 78 13.93 -24.40 0.37
N LEU A 79 14.13 -24.65 -0.93
CA LEU A 79 15.11 -25.64 -1.43
C LEU A 79 16.55 -25.11 -1.39
N SER A 80 16.76 -23.79 -1.52
CA SER A 80 18.10 -23.22 -1.67
C SER A 80 18.20 -21.78 -1.14
N PRO A 81 18.27 -21.59 0.19
CA PRO A 81 18.32 -20.26 0.81
C PRO A 81 19.64 -19.49 0.57
N HIS A 82 20.75 -20.21 0.38
CA HIS A 82 22.09 -19.62 0.22
C HIS A 82 22.28 -18.85 -1.11
N PRO A 83 21.96 -19.41 -2.29
CA PRO A 83 22.05 -18.67 -3.56
C PRO A 83 21.02 -17.55 -3.65
N VAL A 84 19.82 -17.72 -3.07
CA VAL A 84 18.79 -16.66 -3.03
C VAL A 84 19.28 -15.45 -2.23
N LYS A 85 19.90 -15.65 -1.06
CA LYS A 85 20.51 -14.55 -0.30
C LYS A 85 21.62 -13.85 -1.09
N LYS A 86 22.41 -14.60 -1.86
CA LYS A 86 23.46 -14.02 -2.73
C LYS A 86 22.86 -13.17 -3.86
N VAL A 87 21.84 -13.67 -4.55
CA VAL A 87 21.19 -12.98 -5.68
C VAL A 87 20.37 -11.75 -5.23
N PHE A 88 19.62 -11.85 -4.14
CA PHE A 88 18.81 -10.72 -3.65
C PHE A 88 19.63 -9.71 -2.83
N GLY A 89 20.68 -10.16 -2.11
CA GLY A 89 21.54 -9.32 -1.29
C GLY A 89 22.68 -8.66 -2.08
N GLU A 90 23.51 -9.45 -2.77
CA GLU A 90 24.71 -8.93 -3.47
C GLU A 90 24.36 -8.36 -4.84
N TRP A 91 23.43 -9.00 -5.56
CA TRP A 91 23.07 -8.62 -6.94
C TRP A 91 22.04 -7.48 -7.03
N LYS A 92 21.58 -6.93 -5.90
CA LYS A 92 20.62 -5.81 -5.84
C LYS A 92 19.42 -5.98 -6.79
N MET A 93 18.84 -7.18 -6.90
CA MET A 93 17.66 -7.46 -7.74
C MET A 93 16.43 -6.60 -7.40
N SER A 94 16.43 -5.90 -6.25
CA SER A 94 15.45 -4.83 -5.97
C SER A 94 15.46 -3.72 -7.03
N LYS A 95 16.58 -3.49 -7.72
CA LYS A 95 16.67 -2.59 -8.87
C LYS A 95 15.95 -3.13 -10.10
N LEU A 96 15.95 -4.45 -10.33
CA LEU A 96 15.23 -5.07 -11.44
C LEU A 96 13.72 -4.90 -11.26
N SER A 97 13.20 -5.09 -10.04
CA SER A 97 11.80 -4.81 -9.72
C SER A 97 11.45 -3.33 -9.95
N SER A 98 12.36 -2.41 -9.63
CA SER A 98 12.17 -0.98 -9.91
C SER A 98 12.18 -0.67 -11.40
N PHE A 99 13.04 -1.33 -12.18
CA PHE A 99 13.10 -1.20 -13.64
C PHE A 99 11.84 -1.78 -14.29
N ALA A 100 11.41 -2.98 -13.90
CA ALA A 100 10.17 -3.59 -14.39
C ALA A 100 8.94 -2.73 -14.08
N LEU A 101 8.87 -2.16 -12.87
CA LEU A 101 7.81 -1.22 -12.51
C LEU A 101 7.83 0.02 -13.42
N LEU A 102 9.02 0.56 -13.70
CA LEU A 102 9.18 1.70 -14.60
C LEU A 102 8.79 1.36 -16.04
N THR A 103 9.15 0.16 -16.52
CA THR A 103 8.74 -0.35 -17.84
C THR A 103 7.23 -0.50 -17.94
N VAL A 104 6.57 -1.04 -16.90
CA VAL A 104 5.11 -1.16 -16.88
C VAL A 104 4.45 0.21 -16.88
N ILE A 105 4.96 1.15 -16.07
CA ILE A 105 4.46 2.53 -16.08
C ILE A 105 4.63 3.14 -17.48
N TRP A 106 5.82 3.01 -18.07
CA TRP A 106 6.12 3.48 -19.42
C TRP A 106 5.19 2.90 -20.47
N SER A 107 5.05 1.57 -20.54
CA SER A 107 4.18 0.92 -21.53
C SER A 107 2.71 1.31 -21.38
N THR A 108 2.27 1.58 -20.15
CA THR A 108 0.89 2.03 -19.92
C THR A 108 0.67 3.48 -20.37
N TYR A 109 1.67 4.36 -20.18
CA TYR A 109 1.62 5.72 -20.74
C TYR A 109 1.68 5.70 -22.27
N ASP A 110 2.59 4.90 -22.84
CA ASP A 110 2.77 4.75 -24.29
C ASP A 110 1.47 4.31 -24.98
N GLY A 111 0.81 3.26 -24.48
CA GLY A 111 -0.49 2.84 -25.00
C GLY A 111 -1.60 3.89 -24.85
N ALA A 112 -1.57 4.70 -23.80
CA ALA A 112 -2.52 5.80 -23.63
C ALA A 112 -2.32 6.94 -24.65
N PHE A 113 -1.07 7.17 -25.11
CA PHE A 113 -0.77 8.14 -26.17
C PHE A 113 -1.06 7.60 -27.57
N GLU A 114 -0.69 6.35 -27.86
CA GLU A 114 -0.90 5.72 -29.17
C GLU A 114 -2.39 5.61 -29.52
N SER A 115 -3.23 5.24 -28.56
CA SER A 115 -4.68 5.12 -28.73
C SER A 115 -5.43 6.44 -28.98
N GLY A 116 -4.76 7.60 -28.88
CA GLY A 116 -5.40 8.91 -28.97
C GLY A 116 -6.45 9.15 -27.88
N ALA A 117 -6.36 8.46 -26.73
CA ALA A 117 -7.37 8.50 -25.67
C ALA A 117 -7.63 9.91 -25.12
N PHE A 118 -6.60 10.78 -25.13
CA PHE A 118 -6.70 12.19 -24.72
C PHE A 118 -7.43 13.08 -25.73
N SER A 119 -7.44 12.71 -27.01
CA SER A 119 -8.08 13.50 -28.09
C SER A 119 -9.59 13.28 -28.16
N GLY A 120 -10.08 12.17 -27.61
CA GLY A 120 -11.51 11.81 -27.61
C GLY A 120 -12.31 12.36 -26.43
N VAL A 121 -11.66 13.05 -25.48
CA VAL A 121 -12.29 13.55 -24.24
C VAL A 121 -12.18 15.07 -24.19
N PRO A 122 -13.29 15.81 -23.94
CA PRO A 122 -13.24 17.26 -23.76
C PRO A 122 -12.24 17.65 -22.65
N SER A 123 -11.45 18.70 -22.88
CA SER A 123 -10.41 19.13 -21.94
C SER A 123 -10.97 19.46 -20.54
N ASP A 124 -12.17 20.01 -20.46
CA ASP A 124 -12.88 20.29 -19.20
C ASP A 124 -13.14 19.01 -18.38
N ASN A 125 -13.56 17.93 -19.04
CA ASN A 125 -13.82 16.65 -18.37
C ASN A 125 -12.54 16.03 -17.83
N MET A 126 -11.42 16.20 -18.54
CA MET A 126 -10.13 15.70 -18.09
C MET A 126 -9.64 16.40 -16.83
N VAL A 127 -9.80 17.73 -16.74
CA VAL A 127 -9.47 18.50 -15.53
C VAL A 127 -10.34 18.05 -14.36
N PHE A 128 -11.64 17.85 -14.59
CA PHE A 128 -12.56 17.35 -13.58
C PHE A 128 -12.16 15.97 -13.04
N VAL A 129 -11.79 15.02 -13.93
CA VAL A 129 -11.30 13.69 -13.55
C VAL A 129 -10.03 13.79 -12.72
N VAL A 130 -9.06 14.61 -13.13
CA VAL A 130 -7.81 14.82 -12.37
C VAL A 130 -8.10 15.34 -10.96
N LEU A 131 -8.97 16.34 -10.83
CA LEU A 131 -9.34 16.90 -9.52
C LEU A 131 -10.04 15.87 -8.63
N ILE A 132 -10.96 15.07 -9.18
CA ILE A 132 -11.61 13.99 -8.45
C ILE A 132 -10.59 12.94 -8.00
N LEU A 133 -9.64 12.56 -8.85
CA LEU A 133 -8.62 11.57 -8.51
C LEU A 133 -7.68 12.06 -7.40
N ILE A 134 -7.31 13.35 -7.41
CA ILE A 134 -6.56 13.99 -6.33
C ILE A 134 -7.37 13.99 -5.04
N ALA A 135 -8.64 14.40 -5.09
CA ALA A 135 -9.52 14.42 -3.93
C ALA A 135 -9.70 13.01 -3.35
N LEU A 136 -9.92 12.01 -4.20
CA LEU A 136 -10.07 10.62 -3.83
C LEU A 136 -8.80 10.08 -3.14
N TYR A 137 -7.62 10.43 -3.66
CA TYR A 137 -6.35 10.09 -3.02
C TYR A 137 -6.27 10.65 -1.59
N PHE A 138 -6.58 11.93 -1.40
CA PHE A 138 -6.54 12.55 -0.07
C PHE A 138 -7.61 12.01 0.87
N VAL A 139 -8.80 11.67 0.37
CA VAL A 139 -9.87 11.04 1.17
C VAL A 139 -9.40 9.69 1.69
N TRP A 140 -8.86 8.81 0.83
CA TRP A 140 -8.34 7.51 1.25
C TRP A 140 -7.14 7.64 2.19
N PHE A 141 -6.25 8.60 1.93
CA PHE A 141 -5.11 8.87 2.78
C PHE A 141 -5.54 9.35 4.18
N ALA A 142 -6.48 10.31 4.25
CA ALA A 142 -7.00 10.83 5.51
C ALA A 142 -7.78 9.77 6.28
N MET A 143 -8.67 9.03 5.61
CA MET A 143 -9.42 7.93 6.21
C MET A 143 -8.47 6.87 6.78
N SER A 144 -7.42 6.51 6.04
CA SER A 144 -6.40 5.57 6.48
C SER A 144 -5.70 6.04 7.77
N ILE A 145 -5.29 7.32 7.84
CA ILE A 145 -4.70 7.90 9.05
C ILE A 145 -5.68 7.94 10.23
N VAL A 146 -6.94 8.33 9.99
CA VAL A 146 -7.95 8.45 11.06
C VAL A 146 -8.26 7.07 11.64
N VAL A 147 -8.47 6.07 10.79
CA VAL A 147 -8.77 4.70 11.24
C VAL A 147 -7.54 4.08 11.91
N SER A 148 -6.34 4.28 11.35
CA SER A 148 -5.13 3.71 11.94
C SER A 148 -4.80 4.32 13.31
N ARG A 149 -5.12 5.60 13.53
CA ARG A 149 -4.93 6.28 14.82
C ARG A 149 -5.71 5.65 15.97
N LEU A 150 -6.78 4.90 15.70
CA LEU A 150 -7.60 4.29 16.74
C LEU A 150 -6.96 3.05 17.38
N TRP A 151 -6.06 2.37 16.66
CA TRP A 151 -5.58 1.05 17.10
C TRP A 151 -4.14 0.70 16.75
N LEU A 152 -3.49 1.44 15.84
CA LEU A 152 -2.15 1.13 15.35
C LEU A 152 -1.09 2.09 15.88
N SER A 153 0.13 1.59 15.99
CA SER A 153 1.31 2.40 16.30
C SER A 153 1.55 3.46 15.22
N HIS A 154 2.37 4.46 15.51
CA HIS A 154 2.69 5.51 14.54
C HIS A 154 3.40 4.97 13.29
N GLU A 155 4.30 4.00 13.46
CA GLU A 155 5.04 3.39 12.34
C GLU A 155 4.13 2.56 11.43
N ASP A 156 3.17 1.86 12.04
CA ASP A 156 2.19 1.07 11.32
C ASP A 156 1.14 1.97 10.65
N SER A 157 0.74 3.06 11.30
CA SER A 157 -0.13 4.08 10.71
C SER A 157 0.48 4.68 9.44
N ILE A 158 1.78 4.98 9.44
CA ILE A 158 2.49 5.46 8.24
C ILE A 158 2.48 4.38 7.15
N ALA A 159 2.71 3.11 7.51
CA ALA A 159 2.66 1.99 6.57
C ALA A 159 1.28 1.85 5.90
N VAL A 160 0.22 1.90 6.69
CA VAL A 160 -1.17 1.77 6.22
C VAL A 160 -1.59 3.00 5.40
N ALA A 161 -1.21 4.21 5.82
CA ALA A 161 -1.48 5.46 5.11
C ALA A 161 -0.84 5.51 3.71
N TYR A 162 0.35 4.92 3.55
CA TYR A 162 0.95 4.78 2.23
C TYR A 162 0.27 3.70 1.38
N LEU A 163 -0.07 2.57 1.98
CA LEU A 163 -0.48 1.39 1.23
C LEU A 163 -1.95 1.44 0.78
N VAL A 164 -2.83 2.11 1.54
CA VAL A 164 -4.26 2.22 1.21
C VAL A 164 -4.52 2.96 -0.11
N PRO A 165 -4.00 4.18 -0.33
CA PRO A 165 -4.24 4.93 -1.57
C PRO A 165 -3.34 4.48 -2.73
N THR A 166 -2.19 3.84 -2.46
CA THR A 166 -1.24 3.40 -3.49
C THR A 166 -1.66 2.07 -4.09
N LYS A 167 -2.66 2.08 -4.97
CA LYS A 167 -3.16 0.87 -5.65
C LYS A 167 -2.27 0.54 -6.84
N THR A 168 -2.05 -0.75 -7.09
CA THR A 168 -1.18 -1.23 -8.18
C THR A 168 -1.89 -1.15 -9.53
N PRO A 169 -1.49 -0.27 -10.46
CA PRO A 169 -2.16 -0.16 -11.76
C PRO A 169 -1.92 -1.38 -12.64
N ALA A 170 -0.78 -2.05 -12.48
CA ALA A 170 -0.47 -3.27 -13.23
C ALA A 170 -1.57 -4.33 -13.04
N MET A 171 -2.11 -4.46 -11.82
CA MET A 171 -3.24 -5.34 -11.56
C MET A 171 -4.53 -4.83 -12.19
N GLY A 172 -4.76 -3.52 -12.17
CA GLY A 172 -5.94 -2.91 -12.80
C GLY A 172 -5.96 -3.08 -14.33
N VAL A 173 -4.81 -2.88 -14.98
CA VAL A 173 -4.63 -3.10 -16.43
C VAL A 173 -4.88 -4.56 -16.78
N ALA A 174 -4.21 -5.49 -16.09
CA ALA A 174 -4.40 -6.92 -16.32
C ALA A 174 -5.87 -7.35 -16.09
N LEU A 175 -6.53 -6.80 -15.06
CA LEU A 175 -7.92 -7.11 -14.78
C LEU A 175 -8.87 -6.54 -15.84
N THR A 176 -8.62 -5.33 -16.34
CA THR A 176 -9.44 -4.68 -17.37
C THR A 176 -9.42 -5.48 -18.66
N THR A 177 -8.23 -5.87 -19.13
CA THR A 177 -8.05 -6.69 -20.34
C THR A 177 -8.71 -8.06 -20.21
N ILE A 178 -8.77 -8.63 -19.00
CA ILE A 178 -9.37 -9.94 -18.72
C ILE A 178 -10.89 -9.87 -18.53
N MET A 179 -11.41 -8.82 -17.89
CA MET A 179 -12.84 -8.67 -17.62
C MET A 179 -13.62 -8.14 -18.82
N PHE A 180 -12.97 -7.40 -19.71
CA PHE A 180 -13.59 -6.76 -20.86
C PHE A 180 -12.99 -7.22 -22.19
N VAL A 181 -12.65 -8.51 -22.27
CA VAL A 181 -12.22 -9.16 -23.52
C VAL A 181 -13.25 -8.91 -24.62
N GLY A 182 -12.80 -8.40 -25.76
CA GLY A 182 -13.65 -8.13 -26.93
C GLY A 182 -14.14 -6.69 -27.09
N LEU A 183 -13.77 -5.78 -26.18
CA LEU A 183 -13.91 -4.34 -26.43
C LEU A 183 -12.99 -3.88 -27.57
N SER A 184 -13.40 -2.85 -28.31
CA SER A 184 -12.51 -2.19 -29.25
C SER A 184 -11.33 -1.56 -28.50
N GLU A 185 -10.13 -1.56 -29.10
CA GLU A 185 -8.89 -1.01 -28.52
C GLU A 185 -9.10 0.43 -27.99
N ALA A 186 -9.94 1.21 -28.69
CA ALA A 186 -10.29 2.57 -28.30
C ALA A 186 -11.10 2.64 -26.99
N THR A 187 -11.99 1.68 -26.73
CA THR A 187 -12.81 1.64 -25.51
C THR A 187 -11.99 1.12 -24.34
N GLU A 188 -11.19 0.06 -24.56
CA GLU A 188 -10.27 -0.47 -23.55
C GLU A 188 -9.30 0.61 -23.06
N THR A 189 -8.73 1.39 -23.99
CA THR A 189 -7.77 2.43 -23.59
C THR A 189 -8.42 3.60 -22.87
N ARG A 190 -9.67 3.95 -23.21
CA ARG A 190 -10.44 4.96 -22.45
C ARG A 190 -10.72 4.51 -21.00
N MET A 191 -10.90 3.21 -20.76
CA MET A 191 -11.08 2.66 -19.40
C MET A 191 -9.77 2.66 -18.61
N MET A 192 -8.62 2.52 -19.28
CA MET A 192 -7.31 2.59 -18.66
C MET A 192 -6.86 4.03 -18.35
N LEU A 193 -7.40 5.03 -19.05
CA LEU A 193 -7.00 6.43 -18.92
C LEU A 193 -7.03 6.96 -17.46
N PRO A 194 -8.12 6.78 -16.68
CA PRO A 194 -8.15 7.24 -15.29
C PRO A 194 -7.15 6.49 -14.40
N MET A 195 -6.88 5.21 -14.69
CA MET A 195 -5.90 4.42 -13.93
C MET A 195 -4.49 4.96 -14.11
N VAL A 196 -4.10 5.32 -15.34
CA VAL A 196 -2.78 5.91 -15.65
C VAL A 196 -2.61 7.27 -15.00
N ILE A 197 -3.64 8.12 -15.09
CA ILE A 197 -3.64 9.45 -14.46
C ILE A 197 -3.52 9.29 -12.94
N TYR A 198 -4.30 8.39 -12.33
CA TYR A 198 -4.24 8.11 -10.90
C TYR A 198 -2.86 7.59 -10.47
N GLN A 199 -2.23 6.71 -11.27
CA GLN A 199 -0.87 6.21 -11.02
C GLN A 199 0.17 7.34 -10.93
N GLY A 200 0.12 8.30 -11.85
CA GLY A 200 1.04 9.45 -11.85
C GLY A 200 0.85 10.34 -10.63
N ILE A 201 -0.42 10.63 -10.30
CA ILE A 201 -0.82 11.40 -9.12
C ILE A 201 -0.33 10.73 -7.84
N GLN A 202 -0.67 9.45 -7.62
CA GLN A 202 -0.30 8.74 -6.39
C GLN A 202 1.21 8.63 -6.20
N THR A 203 1.99 8.45 -7.28
CA THR A 203 3.46 8.36 -7.20
C THR A 203 4.07 9.69 -6.80
N SER A 204 3.56 10.79 -7.38
CA SER A 204 4.01 12.15 -7.09
C SER A 204 3.65 12.58 -5.66
N LEU A 205 2.38 12.43 -5.27
CA LEU A 205 1.90 12.79 -3.94
C LEU A 205 2.55 11.95 -2.84
N SER A 206 2.70 10.64 -3.05
CA SER A 206 3.36 9.76 -2.06
C SER A 206 4.81 10.16 -1.82
N SER A 207 5.51 10.63 -2.86
CA SER A 207 6.88 11.11 -2.75
C SER A 207 6.96 12.42 -1.97
N LEU A 208 6.02 13.35 -2.18
CA LEU A 208 5.93 14.61 -1.45
C LEU A 208 5.57 14.40 0.03
N LEU A 209 4.59 13.53 0.31
CA LEU A 209 4.12 13.22 1.67
C LEU A 209 5.17 12.53 2.55
N ALA A 210 6.28 12.05 1.97
CA ALA A 210 7.36 11.43 2.73
C ALA A 210 8.04 12.42 3.68
N ILE A 211 8.07 13.70 3.31
CA ILE A 211 8.70 14.77 4.10
C ILE A 211 7.91 15.07 5.38
N PRO A 212 6.59 15.42 5.32
CA PRO A 212 5.82 15.70 6.54
C PRO A 212 5.64 14.47 7.43
N LEU A 213 5.46 13.26 6.87
CA LEU A 213 5.34 12.03 7.67
C LEU A 213 6.63 11.70 8.43
N ARG A 214 7.79 11.93 7.82
CA ARG A 214 9.08 11.77 8.49
C ARG A 214 9.26 12.76 9.64
N LYS A 215 8.82 14.03 9.47
CA LYS A 215 8.83 15.02 10.55
C LYS A 215 7.88 14.62 11.68
N TRP A 216 6.67 14.18 11.35
CA TRP A 216 5.68 13.74 12.34
C TRP A 216 6.19 12.59 13.22
N GLN A 217 6.90 11.64 12.63
CA GLN A 217 7.53 10.55 13.38
C GLN A 217 8.67 11.04 14.27
N ALA A 218 9.55 11.91 13.75
CA ALA A 218 10.68 12.43 14.48
C ALA A 218 10.27 13.28 15.71
N THR A 219 9.19 14.05 15.60
CA THR A 219 8.68 14.86 16.72
C THR A 219 8.21 13.98 17.88
N LYS A 220 7.58 12.84 17.60
CA LYS A 220 7.07 11.94 18.65
C LYS A 220 8.12 10.98 19.21
N SER A 221 9.08 10.52 18.41
CA SER A 221 10.18 9.70 18.95
C SER A 221 10.98 10.44 20.02
N VAL A 222 11.19 11.75 19.83
CA VAL A 222 11.82 12.62 20.84
C VAL A 222 10.94 12.72 22.09
N GLN A 223 9.63 12.92 21.93
CA GLN A 223 8.70 13.06 23.04
C GLN A 223 8.53 11.76 23.86
N GLN A 224 8.60 10.60 23.19
CA GLN A 224 8.53 9.28 23.82
C GLN A 224 9.85 8.92 24.52
N GLN A 225 11.00 9.36 24.00
CA GLN A 225 12.29 9.27 24.70
C GLN A 225 12.33 10.18 25.94
N SER A 226 11.86 11.42 25.84
CA SER A 226 11.81 12.34 26.98
C SER A 226 10.89 11.81 28.10
N ALA A 227 9.71 11.31 27.74
CA ALA A 227 8.79 10.71 28.71
C ALA A 227 9.33 9.41 29.33
N GLY A 228 10.07 8.60 28.55
CA GLY A 228 10.73 7.39 29.06
C GLY A 228 11.86 7.71 30.05
N VAL A 229 12.70 8.70 29.74
CA VAL A 229 13.78 9.16 30.63
C VAL A 229 13.22 9.76 31.92
N GLU A 230 12.13 10.52 31.83
CA GLU A 230 11.45 11.10 33.00
C GLU A 230 10.80 10.01 33.87
N ALA A 231 10.16 9.00 33.27
CA ALA A 231 9.62 7.86 34.01
C ALA A 231 10.70 7.01 34.69
N THR A 232 11.83 6.75 34.02
CA THR A 232 12.97 6.03 34.62
C THR A 232 13.65 6.85 35.72
N ALA A 233 13.71 8.18 35.58
CA ALA A 233 14.23 9.06 36.61
C ALA A 233 13.34 9.07 37.86
N ILE A 234 12.01 9.08 37.70
CA ILE A 234 11.06 9.00 38.82
C ILE A 234 11.13 7.65 39.52
N ASP A 235 11.26 6.55 38.79
CA ASP A 235 11.36 5.20 39.35
C ASP A 235 12.66 5.01 40.15
N ASN A 236 13.80 5.49 39.63
CA ASN A 236 15.06 5.50 40.37
C ASN A 236 14.98 6.36 41.64
N HIS A 237 14.31 7.52 41.58
CA HIS A 237 14.19 8.41 42.72
C HIS A 237 13.27 7.85 43.82
N ALA A 238 12.25 7.07 43.44
CA ALA A 238 11.39 6.33 44.36
C ALA A 238 12.15 5.15 45.00
N HIS A 239 12.98 4.45 44.23
CA HIS A 239 13.81 3.35 44.74
C HIS A 239 14.87 3.83 45.75
N ASP A 240 15.52 4.97 45.50
CA ASP A 240 16.48 5.58 46.43
C ASP A 240 15.81 6.10 47.71
N ALA A 241 14.59 6.64 47.61
CA ALA A 241 13.82 7.07 48.78
C ALA A 241 13.47 5.90 49.70
N ASP A 242 13.08 4.75 49.13
CA ASP A 242 12.72 3.54 49.88
C ASP A 242 13.94 2.94 50.61
N LEU A 243 15.11 2.95 49.96
CA LEU A 243 16.38 2.51 50.55
C LEU A 243 16.81 3.39 51.74
N SER A 244 16.57 4.70 51.63
CA SER A 244 16.88 5.70 52.66
C SER A 244 16.01 5.52 53.91
N THR A 245 14.72 5.22 53.74
CA THR A 245 13.80 4.92 54.85
C THR A 245 14.11 3.60 55.55
N MET A 246 14.61 2.59 54.83
CA MET A 246 15.07 1.35 55.45
C MET A 246 16.35 1.51 56.28
N HIS A 247 17.29 2.34 55.83
CA HIS A 247 18.51 2.64 56.60
C HIS A 247 18.25 3.52 57.83
N GLY A 248 17.28 4.44 57.77
CA GLY A 248 16.87 5.28 58.91
C GLY A 248 16.26 4.49 60.07
N HIS A 249 15.47 3.43 59.79
CA HIS A 249 14.88 2.60 60.84
C HIS A 249 15.91 1.73 61.59
N ASN A 250 16.95 1.26 60.91
CA ASN A 250 17.98 0.41 61.51
C ASN A 250 18.94 1.17 62.44
N THR A 251 19.14 2.48 62.22
CA THR A 251 20.00 3.30 63.09
C THR A 251 19.30 3.74 64.37
N SER A 252 17.97 3.91 64.37
CA SER A 252 17.19 4.21 65.58
C SER A 252 17.06 3.03 66.54
N ALA A 253 17.19 1.78 66.09
CA ALA A 253 17.11 0.59 66.93
C ALA A 253 18.41 0.30 67.71
N SER A 254 19.55 0.88 67.29
CA SER A 254 20.87 0.64 67.90
C SER A 254 21.24 1.62 69.02
N ALA A 255 20.42 2.62 69.33
CA ALA A 255 20.73 3.67 70.31
C ALA A 255 20.06 3.46 71.70
N LEU A 256 19.41 2.32 71.93
CA LEU A 256 18.70 1.99 73.18
C LEU A 256 19.20 0.70 73.87
N ALA A 257 20.45 0.32 73.68
CA ALA A 257 21.09 -0.77 74.43
C ALA A 257 22.33 -0.27 75.18
#